data_AF-A0A7U3SP54-F1
#
_entry.id   AF-A0A7U3SP54-F1
#
_cell.length_a   1.000
_cell.length_b   1.000
_cell.length_c   1.000
_cell.angle_alpha   90.00
_cell.angle_beta   90.00
_cell.angle_gamma   90.00
#
_symmetry.space_group_name_H-M   'P 1'
#
loop_
_entity.id
_entity.type
_entity.pdbx_description
1 polymer ?
#
loop_
_entity_poly.entity_id
_entity_poly.type
_entity_poly.pdbx_seq_one_letter_code
_entity_poly.pdbx_strand_id
1 'polypeptide(L)'
;MKKITMALSLVLFTVLGAFAQIEKPVTWSYAAKKVSSTEAVLYIKATIDDKWHIYSQNMQDGGPIKTSFTFSPSKDFSLIGKTIEPKAIKKYESTFKMNVSYFENAVVFQQKVKLNKAATTVKGKVEFMVCNDKQCLPPDEVEFSIPVK
;
A
#
# COMPACT_ATOMS: atom_id res chain seq x y z
N MET A 1 52.04 48.35 0.76
CA MET A 1 50.61 48.73 0.91
C MET A 1 49.84 48.18 -0.29
N LYS A 2 48.79 47.38 -0.02
CA LYS A 2 47.56 47.14 -0.82
C LYS A 2 47.79 46.94 -2.32
N LYS A 3 47.68 45.71 -2.86
CA LYS A 3 46.40 45.15 -3.31
C LYS A 3 46.45 43.61 -3.31
N ILE A 4 46.28 43.03 -2.12
CA ILE A 4 45.54 41.77 -1.97
C ILE A 4 44.06 42.13 -2.18
N THR A 5 43.27 41.17 -2.68
CA THR A 5 41.80 41.16 -2.89
C THR A 5 41.30 41.37 -4.31
N MET A 6 41.56 40.40 -5.18
CA MET A 6 40.55 39.99 -6.16
C MET A 6 40.85 38.55 -6.58
N ALA A 7 39.83 37.68 -6.58
CA ALA A 7 39.87 36.26 -6.96
C ALA A 7 40.08 35.20 -5.85
N LEU A 8 39.68 35.48 -4.61
CA LEU A 8 39.34 34.45 -3.61
C LEU A 8 37.87 34.61 -3.19
N SER A 9 36.92 34.34 -4.09
CA SER A 9 35.49 34.26 -3.75
C SER A 9 34.62 33.89 -4.97
N LEU A 10 34.80 32.69 -5.51
CA LEU A 10 33.69 31.99 -6.16
C LEU A 10 33.58 30.64 -5.46
N VAL A 11 33.19 30.68 -4.19
CA VAL A 11 31.86 30.22 -3.78
C VAL A 11 31.63 28.82 -4.33
N LEU A 12 32.22 27.88 -3.58
CA LEU A 12 31.70 26.57 -3.27
C LEU A 12 30.19 26.51 -3.56
N PHE A 13 29.82 26.02 -4.75
CA PHE A 13 28.45 25.59 -5.03
C PHE A 13 28.19 24.38 -4.13
N THR A 14 27.69 24.64 -2.93
CA THR A 14 27.09 23.62 -2.08
C THR A 14 25.93 23.03 -2.87
N VAL A 15 26.17 21.86 -3.43
CA VAL A 15 25.15 20.98 -4.00
C VAL A 15 24.31 20.50 -2.82
N LEU A 16 23.41 21.35 -2.34
CA LEU A 16 22.34 20.95 -1.45
C LEU A 16 21.36 20.12 -2.29
N GLY A 17 21.65 18.82 -2.40
CA GLY A 17 20.70 17.85 -2.92
C GLY A 17 19.46 17.91 -2.03
N ALA A 18 18.40 18.52 -2.53
CA ALA A 18 17.09 18.44 -1.91
C ALA A 18 16.60 17.00 -2.07
N PHE A 19 16.75 16.19 -1.02
CA PHE A 19 16.06 14.91 -0.93
C PHE A 19 14.56 15.20 -0.77
N ALA A 20 13.83 15.28 -1.87
CA ALA A 20 12.38 15.16 -1.85
C ALA A 20 12.06 13.72 -1.43
N GLN A 21 11.92 13.50 -0.13
CA GLN A 21 11.52 12.20 0.39
C GLN A 21 10.08 11.93 -0.05
N ILE A 22 9.89 10.87 -0.83
CA ILE A 22 8.55 10.38 -1.18
C ILE A 22 7.87 10.00 0.13
N GLU A 23 6.74 10.65 0.44
CA GLU A 23 5.94 10.38 1.62
C GLU A 23 5.40 8.95 1.54
N LYS A 24 5.55 8.17 2.62
CA LYS A 24 5.06 6.78 2.70
C LYS A 24 4.09 6.64 3.87
N PRO A 25 2.86 7.20 3.75
CA PRO A 25 1.91 7.28 4.85
C PRO A 25 1.17 5.95 5.11
N VAL A 26 1.55 4.87 4.43
CA VAL A 26 0.95 3.55 4.59
C VAL A 26 2.04 2.53 4.86
N THR A 27 1.88 1.79 5.96
CA THR A 27 2.72 0.64 6.29
C THR A 27 1.91 -0.64 6.24
N TRP A 28 2.48 -1.67 5.63
CA TRP A 28 1.84 -2.95 5.46
C TRP A 28 2.41 -3.99 6.42
N SER A 29 1.53 -4.80 7.00
CA SER A 29 1.87 -5.91 7.87
C SER A 29 1.04 -7.14 7.51
N TYR A 30 1.60 -8.31 7.76
CA TYR A 30 1.05 -9.56 7.25
C TYR A 30 1.02 -10.64 8.33
N ALA A 31 -0.06 -11.40 8.36
CA ALA A 31 -0.20 -12.56 9.22
C ALA A 31 -0.97 -13.68 8.51
N ALA A 32 -0.84 -14.90 9.01
CA ALA A 32 -1.65 -16.03 8.56
C ALA A 32 -2.19 -16.80 9.78
N LYS A 33 -3.40 -17.31 9.66
CA LYS A 33 -4.02 -18.21 10.65
C LYS A 33 -4.53 -19.45 9.93
N LYS A 34 -4.00 -20.62 10.29
CA LYS A 34 -4.61 -21.88 9.89
C LYS A 34 -6.00 -22.02 10.53
N VAL A 35 -6.97 -22.38 9.72
CA VAL A 35 -8.33 -22.72 10.19
C VAL A 35 -8.56 -24.23 10.18
N SER A 36 -7.76 -24.98 9.41
CA SER A 36 -7.70 -26.44 9.43
C SER A 36 -6.31 -26.92 8.95
N SER A 37 -6.13 -28.23 8.77
CA SER A 37 -4.93 -28.81 8.14
C SER A 37 -4.76 -28.42 6.67
N THR A 38 -5.83 -27.99 6.00
CA THR A 38 -5.88 -27.73 4.56
C THR A 38 -6.34 -26.31 4.22
N GLU A 39 -6.62 -25.46 5.21
CA GLU A 39 -7.09 -24.10 4.97
C GLU A 39 -6.45 -23.09 5.92
N ALA A 40 -6.20 -21.89 5.40
CA ALA A 40 -5.73 -20.75 6.16
C ALA A 40 -6.39 -19.45 5.70
N VAL A 41 -6.40 -18.47 6.59
CA VAL A 41 -6.75 -17.08 6.32
C VAL A 41 -5.49 -16.24 6.38
N LEU A 42 -5.21 -15.51 5.32
CA LEU A 42 -4.18 -14.49 5.27
C LEU A 42 -4.79 -13.16 5.71
N TYR A 43 -4.11 -12.44 6.58
CA TYR A 43 -4.47 -11.10 7.03
C TYR A 43 -3.42 -10.13 6.49
N ILE A 44 -3.87 -9.17 5.68
CA ILE A 44 -3.02 -8.16 5.06
C ILE A 44 -3.51 -6.82 5.59
N LYS A 45 -2.74 -6.21 6.49
CA LYS A 45 -3.14 -4.99 7.20
C LYS A 45 -2.38 -3.79 6.65
N ALA A 46 -3.11 -2.77 6.22
CA ALA A 46 -2.60 -1.42 6.05
C ALA A 46 -2.78 -0.65 7.37
N THR A 47 -1.72 -0.01 7.84
CA THR A 47 -1.77 1.04 8.86
C THR A 47 -1.51 2.36 8.14
N ILE A 48 -2.40 3.33 8.32
CA ILE A 48 -2.50 4.54 7.51
C ILE A 48 -2.34 5.72 8.46
N ASP A 49 -1.40 6.61 8.15
CA ASP A 49 -1.14 7.81 8.95
C ASP A 49 -2.39 8.72 8.99
N ASP A 50 -2.45 9.55 10.03
CA ASP A 50 -3.59 10.46 10.24
C ASP A 50 -3.83 11.34 9.00
N LYS A 51 -5.12 11.55 8.67
CA LYS A 51 -5.62 12.30 7.50
C LYS A 51 -5.30 11.71 6.13
N TRP A 52 -4.67 10.54 6.07
CA TRP A 52 -4.50 9.79 4.84
C TRP A 52 -5.56 8.69 4.72
N HIS A 53 -5.87 8.33 3.48
CA HIS A 53 -6.79 7.23 3.18
C HIS A 53 -6.37 6.44 1.95
N ILE A 54 -6.73 5.16 1.94
CA ILE A 54 -6.61 4.27 0.77
C ILE A 54 -7.99 3.82 0.31
N TYR A 55 -8.12 3.54 -0.99
CA TYR A 55 -9.42 3.25 -1.59
C TYR A 55 -9.78 1.76 -1.57
N SER A 56 -11.07 1.50 -1.37
CA SER A 56 -11.69 0.18 -1.32
C SER A 56 -11.55 -0.58 -2.64
N GLN A 57 -11.41 -1.91 -2.56
CA GLN A 57 -11.44 -2.80 -3.73
C GLN A 57 -12.81 -2.76 -4.44
N ASN A 58 -13.87 -2.42 -3.70
CA ASN A 58 -15.26 -2.44 -4.12
C ASN A 58 -15.79 -1.04 -4.44
N MET A 59 -15.05 -0.31 -5.27
CA MET A 59 -15.40 1.02 -5.76
C MET A 59 -15.62 0.98 -7.27
N GLN A 60 -16.51 1.84 -7.77
CA GLN A 60 -16.71 2.02 -9.21
C GLN A 60 -15.46 2.61 -9.85
N ASP A 61 -15.25 2.27 -11.12
CA ASP A 61 -14.17 2.88 -11.91
C ASP A 61 -14.51 4.35 -12.25
N GLY A 62 -13.50 5.11 -12.68
CA GLY A 62 -13.66 6.52 -13.06
C GLY A 62 -13.15 7.54 -12.04
N GLY A 63 -12.57 7.05 -10.93
CA GLY A 63 -11.95 7.88 -9.90
C GLY A 63 -10.57 7.37 -9.50
N PRO A 64 -10.27 7.33 -8.20
CA PRO A 64 -8.95 6.93 -7.72
C PRO A 64 -8.65 5.45 -7.97
N ILE A 65 -7.37 5.08 -8.05
CA ILE A 65 -6.97 3.66 -8.16
C ILE A 65 -7.34 2.94 -6.87
N LYS A 66 -8.22 1.94 -7.03
CA LYS A 66 -8.67 1.05 -5.95
C LYS A 66 -7.55 0.12 -5.50
N THR A 67 -7.53 -0.20 -4.21
CA THR A 67 -6.63 -1.25 -3.69
C THR A 67 -6.90 -2.55 -4.46
N SER A 68 -5.85 -3.27 -4.85
CA SER A 68 -5.97 -4.55 -5.54
C SER A 68 -4.89 -5.53 -5.05
N PHE A 69 -5.22 -6.82 -5.02
CA PHE A 69 -4.29 -7.87 -4.61
C PHE A 69 -4.05 -8.86 -5.75
N THR A 70 -2.78 -9.11 -6.05
CA THR A 70 -2.36 -10.15 -7.00
C THR A 70 -1.49 -11.16 -6.28
N PHE A 71 -1.90 -12.42 -6.28
CA PHE A 71 -1.15 -13.52 -5.67
C PHE A 71 -0.32 -14.26 -6.71
N SER A 72 0.95 -14.54 -6.38
CA SER A 72 1.81 -15.33 -7.26
C SER A 72 1.30 -16.77 -7.34
N PRO A 73 1.13 -17.33 -8.55
CA PRO A 73 0.70 -18.73 -8.71
C PRO A 73 1.65 -19.71 -8.03
N SER A 74 1.11 -20.75 -7.41
CA SER A 74 1.88 -21.83 -6.77
C SER A 74 1.10 -23.14 -6.80
N LYS A 75 1.82 -24.28 -6.77
CA LYS A 75 1.22 -25.60 -6.57
C LYS A 75 0.93 -25.88 -5.09
N ASP A 76 1.48 -25.08 -4.18
CA ASP A 76 1.45 -25.33 -2.73
C ASP A 76 0.17 -24.80 -2.06
N PHE A 77 -0.57 -23.94 -2.75
CA PHE A 77 -1.88 -23.45 -2.32
C PHE A 77 -2.76 -23.08 -3.52
N SER A 78 -4.06 -22.90 -3.26
CA SER A 78 -4.98 -22.21 -4.17
C SER A 78 -5.81 -21.17 -3.41
N LEU A 79 -6.25 -20.12 -4.10
CA LEU A 79 -7.12 -19.11 -3.51
C LEU A 79 -8.55 -19.65 -3.37
N ILE A 80 -9.19 -19.37 -2.23
CA ILE A 80 -10.61 -19.63 -2.01
C ILE A 80 -11.34 -18.29 -2.07
N GLY A 81 -12.01 -18.03 -3.19
CA GLY A 81 -12.72 -16.78 -3.43
C GLY A 81 -11.79 -15.56 -3.56
N LYS A 82 -12.40 -14.37 -3.55
CA LYS A 82 -11.72 -13.08 -3.65
C LYS A 82 -11.25 -12.59 -2.27
N THR A 83 -10.29 -11.67 -2.26
CA THR A 83 -9.90 -10.96 -1.05
C THR A 83 -11.08 -10.10 -0.57
N ILE A 84 -11.40 -10.22 0.71
CA ILE A 84 -12.48 -9.46 1.35
C ILE A 84 -11.91 -8.31 2.18
N GLU A 85 -12.74 -7.30 2.38
CA GLU A 85 -12.44 -6.10 3.16
C GLU A 85 -13.62 -5.76 4.09
N PRO A 86 -13.39 -5.00 5.17
CA PRO A 86 -14.49 -4.53 6.01
C PRO A 86 -15.33 -3.47 5.30
N LYS A 87 -16.41 -3.02 5.95
CA LYS A 87 -17.25 -1.94 5.43
C LYS A 87 -16.42 -0.65 5.31
N ALA A 88 -16.28 -0.14 4.08
CA ALA A 88 -15.61 1.12 3.79
C ALA A 88 -16.46 2.34 4.18
N ILE A 89 -15.78 3.45 4.45
CA ILE A 89 -16.39 4.78 4.54
C ILE A 89 -16.78 5.19 3.12
N LYS A 90 -17.96 5.78 2.95
CA LYS A 90 -18.45 6.27 1.65
C LYS A 90 -18.66 7.76 1.71
N LYS A 91 -18.10 8.49 0.74
CA LYS A 91 -18.21 9.95 0.65
C LYS A 91 -18.25 10.37 -0.81
N TYR A 92 -19.03 11.40 -1.11
CA TYR A 92 -18.94 12.07 -2.40
C TYR A 92 -17.70 12.96 -2.42
N GLU A 93 -16.79 12.73 -3.38
CA GLU A 93 -15.62 13.57 -3.58
C GLU A 93 -15.78 14.39 -4.85
N SER A 94 -15.70 15.71 -4.70
CA SER A 94 -15.82 16.67 -5.81
C SER A 94 -14.67 16.54 -6.81
N THR A 95 -13.47 16.17 -6.34
CA THR A 95 -12.28 15.96 -7.17
C THR A 95 -12.52 14.90 -8.24
N PHE A 96 -13.16 13.79 -7.87
CA PHE A 96 -13.49 12.69 -8.79
C PHE A 96 -14.94 12.75 -9.29
N LYS A 97 -15.74 13.71 -8.80
CA LYS A 97 -17.17 13.88 -9.11
C LYS A 97 -18.00 12.61 -8.90
N MET A 98 -17.63 11.79 -7.91
CA MET A 98 -18.27 10.49 -7.65
C MET A 98 -18.26 10.13 -6.17
N ASN A 99 -19.06 9.11 -5.82
CA ASN A 99 -18.95 8.47 -4.52
C ASN A 99 -17.71 7.57 -4.50
N VAL A 100 -16.76 7.90 -3.64
CA VAL A 100 -15.61 7.06 -3.35
C VAL A 100 -15.88 6.21 -2.11
N SER A 101 -15.23 5.05 -2.04
CA SER A 101 -15.20 4.20 -0.85
C SER A 101 -13.76 4.05 -0.39
N TYR A 102 -13.47 4.35 0.88
CA TYR A 102 -12.09 4.39 1.39
C TYR A 102 -11.97 3.94 2.85
N PHE A 103 -10.72 3.82 3.30
CA PHE A 103 -10.33 3.48 4.67
C PHE A 103 -9.31 4.47 5.22
N GLU A 104 -9.44 4.81 6.50
CA GLU A 104 -8.52 5.65 7.29
C GLU A 104 -8.00 4.84 8.49
N ASN A 105 -6.91 5.30 9.11
CA ASN A 105 -6.25 4.70 10.29
C ASN A 105 -5.69 3.28 10.08
N ALA A 106 -6.57 2.31 9.83
CA ALA A 106 -6.17 0.95 9.53
C ALA A 106 -7.29 0.16 8.82
N VAL A 107 -6.89 -0.77 7.98
CA VAL A 107 -7.79 -1.76 7.37
C VAL A 107 -7.10 -3.11 7.28
N VAL A 108 -7.85 -4.18 7.54
CA VAL A 108 -7.37 -5.57 7.42
C VAL A 108 -8.14 -6.28 6.32
N PHE A 109 -7.43 -6.58 5.25
CA PHE A 109 -7.92 -7.41 4.15
C PHE A 109 -7.70 -8.89 4.49
N GLN A 110 -8.62 -9.74 4.04
CA GLN A 110 -8.55 -11.18 4.29
C GLN A 110 -8.63 -11.98 2.99
N GLN A 111 -7.70 -12.91 2.80
CA GLN A 111 -7.73 -13.87 1.71
C GLN A 111 -7.72 -15.29 2.27
N LYS A 112 -8.73 -16.08 1.92
CA LYS A 112 -8.74 -17.52 2.24
C LYS A 112 -7.92 -18.29 1.22
N VAL A 113 -7.16 -19.27 1.68
CA VAL A 113 -6.37 -20.16 0.83
C VAL A 113 -6.56 -21.61 1.25
N LYS A 114 -6.61 -22.51 0.26
CA LYS A 114 -6.50 -23.94 0.44
C LYS A 114 -5.02 -24.32 0.36
N LEU A 115 -4.52 -25.06 1.33
CA LEU A 115 -3.15 -25.52 1.42
C LEU A 115 -3.03 -26.93 0.82
N ASN A 116 -2.07 -27.11 -0.09
CA ASN A 116 -1.70 -28.41 -0.64
C ASN A 116 -0.43 -28.98 0.03
N LYS A 117 0.23 -28.18 0.87
CA LYS A 117 1.37 -28.56 1.71
C LYS A 117 1.20 -27.99 3.12
N ALA A 118 1.77 -28.68 4.11
CA ALA A 118 1.67 -28.28 5.51
C ALA A 118 2.40 -26.97 5.82
N ALA A 119 3.53 -26.73 5.15
CA ALA A 119 4.28 -25.48 5.21
C ALA A 119 4.26 -24.84 3.82
N THR A 120 3.66 -23.66 3.72
CA THR A 120 3.49 -22.94 2.46
C THR A 120 3.82 -21.47 2.68
N THR A 121 4.47 -20.83 1.71
CA THR A 121 4.61 -19.37 1.69
C THR A 121 3.73 -18.81 0.58
N VAL A 122 2.80 -17.93 0.95
CA VAL A 122 1.96 -17.22 -0.01
C VAL A 122 2.61 -15.90 -0.37
N LYS A 123 2.96 -15.72 -1.65
CA LYS A 123 3.55 -14.50 -2.18
C LYS A 123 2.54 -13.74 -3.03
N GLY A 124 2.73 -12.44 -3.13
CA GLY A 124 1.90 -11.59 -3.97
C GLY A 124 2.31 -10.14 -3.84
N LYS A 125 1.43 -9.27 -4.31
CA LYS A 125 1.58 -7.83 -4.25
C LYS A 125 0.25 -7.15 -4.01
N VAL A 126 0.32 -5.99 -3.38
CA VAL A 126 -0.79 -5.05 -3.25
C VAL A 126 -0.47 -3.79 -4.05
N GLU A 127 -1.39 -3.38 -4.92
CA GLU A 127 -1.36 -2.09 -5.59
C GLU A 127 -2.41 -1.20 -4.92
N PHE A 128 -2.05 0.03 -4.59
CA PHE A 128 -2.96 0.95 -3.93
C PHE A 128 -2.58 2.40 -4.24
N MET A 129 -3.54 3.30 -4.11
CA MET A 129 -3.30 4.74 -4.15
C MET A 129 -3.73 5.37 -2.85
N VAL A 130 -2.94 6.32 -2.38
CA VAL A 130 -3.12 7.00 -1.10
C VAL A 130 -3.30 8.50 -1.33
N CYS A 131 -4.32 9.05 -0.69
CA CYS A 131 -4.64 10.48 -0.78
C CYS A 131 -4.91 11.07 0.59
N ASN A 132 -4.83 12.39 0.67
CA ASN A 132 -5.36 13.20 1.74
C ASN A 132 -6.20 14.35 1.14
N ASP A 133 -6.64 15.29 1.97
CA ASP A 133 -7.47 16.43 1.53
C ASP A 133 -6.80 17.36 0.50
N LYS A 134 -5.48 17.28 0.32
CA LYS A 134 -4.70 18.20 -0.52
C LYS A 134 -4.14 17.54 -1.77
N GLN A 135 -3.80 16.27 -1.69
CA GLN A 135 -3.06 15.58 -2.74
C GLN A 135 -3.29 14.07 -2.73
N CYS A 136 -3.00 13.47 -3.88
CA CYS A 136 -2.86 12.03 -4.05
C CYS A 136 -1.43 11.73 -4.45
N LEU A 137 -0.83 10.72 -3.83
CA LEU A 137 0.44 10.19 -4.27
C LEU A 137 0.23 9.29 -5.49
N PRO A 138 1.24 9.14 -6.37
CA PRO A 138 1.21 8.11 -7.40
C PRO A 138 0.89 6.74 -6.79
N PRO A 139 0.17 5.85 -7.51
CA PRO A 139 -0.07 4.49 -7.04
C PRO A 139 1.25 3.79 -6.67
N ASP A 140 1.23 3.07 -5.56
CA ASP A 140 2.38 2.30 -5.07
C ASP A 140 2.07 0.80 -5.12
N GLU A 141 3.11 0.01 -5.26
CA GLU A 141 3.05 -1.45 -5.33
C GLU A 141 3.99 -2.05 -4.28
N VAL A 142 3.42 -2.84 -3.36
CA VAL A 142 4.18 -3.48 -2.29
C VAL A 142 4.05 -4.98 -2.40
N GLU A 143 5.20 -5.65 -2.59
CA GLU A 143 5.29 -7.10 -2.54
C GLU A 143 5.17 -7.63 -1.11
N PHE A 144 4.54 -8.79 -0.95
CA PHE A 144 4.43 -9.48 0.32
C PHE A 144 4.77 -10.97 0.20
N SER A 145 5.24 -11.53 1.31
CA SER A 145 5.55 -12.94 1.43
C SER A 145 5.13 -13.43 2.82
N ILE A 146 4.03 -14.20 2.87
CA ILE A 146 3.37 -14.60 4.11
C ILE A 146 3.64 -16.10 4.36
N PRO A 147 4.48 -16.46 5.34
CA PRO A 147 4.65 -17.84 5.72
C PRO A 147 3.40 -18.35 6.45
N VAL A 148 2.83 -19.43 5.94
CA VAL A 148 1.75 -20.19 6.56
C VAL A 148 2.37 -21.43 7.21
N LYS A 149 2.56 -21.34 8.53
CA LYS A 149 3.13 -22.41 9.37
C LYS A 149 2.03 -23.14 10.12
#